data_AF-A0A956W280-F1
#
_entry.id   AF-A0A956W280-F1
#
_cell.length_a   1.000
_cell.length_b   1.000
_cell.length_c   1.000
_cell.angle_alpha   90.00
_cell.angle_beta   90.00
_cell.angle_gamma   90.00
#
_symmetry.space_group_name_H-M   'P 1'
#
loop_
_entity.id
_entity.type
_entity.pdbx_description
1 polymer ?
#
loop_
_entity_poly.entity_id
_entity_poly.type
_entity_poly.pdbx_seq_one_letter_code
_entity_poly.pdbx_strand_id
1 'polypeptide(L)'
;VDGQLALPPLPFGYHNLSIELGGRLVTSRVISAPARAHQPGGARTWGVFTPLYALRSGGNAGAGDLLDLVDFGELMGREGASFVGTLPLLASFLDDPFEPSPYAPVSRTCWNEFYARPEGLPPAGPEGLRGEALVDYRSVAARKREAIETQLRAPGAPWPQIEAYAACHPHVERYARFRAFQRRSRTNWQAWPEPQRSGTIDMEAIDRDEYRYHLFAQWLTATQIDAAAVHLRDHGVGLYLDYPVGVHPDGFDAWDGQGLFAEGMNVGAPPDGFQRAGQDWGFRPMLPAALREQGYRPLINALRHHMAVASMLRIDHVMGLHRLYWVPHGMGAKEGIYVNYPAEELYAVLCLESYHHGVPIVGEDLGTVPPEVRESMEAHGLQRMYVAQTELRIGRTSPLPTPEKSSVASLNTHDMPPFAAYWEQSSADRRESFASAVGAPLDGEPAVIANHAHRWLAGSPARTVMVTLEDVWGETRPQNLPGTSGEAPNWRGRHRYSLEQLPALPELRQLSQSMSSRGGKS
;
A
#
# COMPACT_ATOMS: atom_id res chain seq x y z
N VAL A 1 -33.89 11.59 -35.49
CA VAL A 1 -32.55 11.34 -34.92
C VAL A 1 -32.78 10.34 -33.82
N ASP A 2 -32.33 9.10 -33.95
CA ASP A 2 -32.69 7.99 -33.07
C ASP A 2 -32.04 8.06 -31.68
N GLY A 3 -31.87 9.26 -31.12
CA GLY A 3 -31.32 9.50 -29.79
C GLY A 3 -29.87 9.05 -29.58
N GLN A 4 -29.19 8.57 -30.62
CA GLN A 4 -27.81 8.09 -30.56
C GLN A 4 -26.86 9.08 -31.23
N LEU A 5 -25.78 9.41 -30.52
CA LEU A 5 -24.68 10.23 -31.01
C LEU A 5 -23.41 9.37 -30.97
N ALA A 6 -22.83 9.08 -32.14
CA ALA A 6 -21.53 8.42 -32.21
C ALA A 6 -20.43 9.45 -31.94
N LEU A 7 -19.52 9.13 -31.02
CA LEU A 7 -18.33 9.95 -30.78
C LEU A 7 -17.25 9.63 -31.82
N PRO A 8 -16.45 10.61 -32.27
CA PRO A 8 -15.27 10.33 -33.07
C PRO A 8 -14.24 9.55 -32.25
N PRO A 9 -13.23 8.92 -32.88
CA PRO A 9 -12.09 8.37 -32.15
C PRO A 9 -11.46 9.45 -31.25
N LEU A 10 -11.34 9.16 -29.95
CA LEU A 10 -10.76 10.07 -28.97
C LEU A 10 -9.37 9.57 -28.56
N PRO A 11 -8.36 10.46 -28.45
CA PRO A 11 -7.08 10.07 -27.86
C PRO A 11 -7.30 9.62 -26.41
N PHE A 12 -6.43 8.76 -25.90
CA PHE A 12 -6.50 8.35 -24.49
C PHE A 12 -6.42 9.58 -23.57
N GLY A 13 -7.31 9.64 -22.59
CA GLY A 13 -7.45 10.77 -21.69
C GLY A 13 -8.87 10.97 -21.17
N TYR A 14 -9.03 12.02 -20.37
CA TYR A 14 -10.29 12.45 -19.80
C TYR A 14 -10.87 13.60 -20.62
N HIS A 15 -12.04 13.36 -21.21
CA HIS A 15 -12.74 14.32 -22.08
C HIS A 15 -14.06 14.75 -21.44
N ASN A 16 -14.54 15.94 -21.77
CA ASN A 16 -15.87 16.39 -21.37
C ASN A 16 -16.78 16.43 -22.59
N LEU A 17 -17.88 15.69 -22.55
CA LEU A 17 -18.96 15.76 -23.53
C LEU A 17 -20.00 16.77 -23.06
N SER A 18 -20.25 17.79 -23.86
CA SER A 18 -21.27 18.81 -23.61
C SER A 18 -22.34 18.70 -24.70
N ILE A 19 -23.60 18.51 -24.31
CA ILE A 19 -24.75 18.45 -25.21
C ILE A 19 -25.70 19.58 -24.85
N GLU A 20 -25.98 20.45 -25.83
CA GLU A 20 -27.02 21.48 -25.71
C GLU A 20 -28.27 21.06 -26.51
N LEU A 21 -29.40 20.94 -25.82
CA LEU A 21 -30.68 20.59 -26.44
C LEU A 21 -31.82 21.39 -25.80
N GLY A 22 -32.58 22.12 -26.62
CA GLY A 22 -33.73 22.90 -26.14
C GLY A 22 -33.38 23.94 -25.06
N GLY A 23 -32.19 24.54 -25.14
CA GLY A 23 -31.68 25.52 -24.16
C GLY A 23 -31.14 24.91 -22.86
N ARG A 24 -31.05 23.57 -22.76
CA ARG A 24 -30.43 22.88 -21.63
C ARG A 24 -29.05 22.37 -22.03
N LEU A 25 -28.04 22.70 -21.24
CA LEU A 25 -26.68 22.16 -21.35
C LEU A 25 -26.52 20.99 -20.36
N VAL A 26 -26.17 19.82 -20.85
CA VAL A 26 -25.79 18.65 -20.04
C VAL A 26 -24.33 18.33 -20.32
N THR A 27 -23.56 18.09 -19.27
CA THR A 27 -22.15 17.69 -19.39
C THR A 27 -21.94 16.30 -18.81
N SER A 28 -21.03 15.53 -19.38
CA SER A 28 -20.64 14.21 -18.88
C SER A 28 -19.14 13.96 -19.12
N ARG A 29 -18.52 13.21 -18.21
CA ARG A 29 -17.12 12.77 -18.37
C ARG A 29 -17.08 11.58 -19.32
N VAL A 30 -16.18 11.63 -20.30
CA VAL A 30 -15.85 10.51 -21.18
C VAL A 30 -14.41 10.11 -20.89
N ILE A 31 -14.20 8.82 -20.58
CA ILE A 31 -12.87 8.25 -20.33
C ILE A 31 -12.48 7.46 -21.57
N SER A 32 -11.50 7.95 -22.32
CA SER A 32 -10.87 7.18 -23.39
C SER A 32 -9.64 6.50 -22.81
N ALA A 33 -9.65 5.17 -22.68
CA ALA A 33 -8.59 4.41 -22.03
C ALA A 33 -8.08 3.28 -22.93
N PRO A 34 -6.79 2.89 -22.80
CA PRO A 34 -6.32 1.65 -23.39
C PRO A 34 -7.05 0.47 -22.76
N ALA A 35 -7.27 -0.59 -23.54
CA ALA A 35 -7.95 -1.78 -23.06
C ALA A 35 -7.15 -2.52 -21.97
N ARG A 36 -5.83 -2.33 -21.93
CA ARG A 36 -4.92 -3.00 -20.99
C ARG A 36 -4.04 -1.99 -20.27
N ALA A 37 -3.78 -2.24 -19.00
CA ALA A 37 -2.77 -1.57 -18.20
C ALA A 37 -1.37 -1.80 -18.78
N HIS A 38 -0.42 -0.95 -18.38
CA HIS A 38 0.99 -1.11 -18.71
C HIS A 38 1.47 -2.51 -18.29
N GLN A 39 2.15 -3.21 -19.20
CA GLN A 39 2.65 -4.55 -18.94
C GLN A 39 4.09 -4.47 -18.42
N PRO A 40 4.48 -5.29 -17.43
CA PRO A 40 5.87 -5.34 -17.01
C PRO A 40 6.76 -5.74 -18.19
N GLY A 41 7.70 -4.85 -18.54
CA GLY A 41 8.70 -5.10 -19.57
C GLY A 41 9.83 -6.03 -19.09
N GLY A 42 10.71 -6.43 -20.02
CA GLY A 42 11.97 -7.09 -19.68
C GLY A 42 11.92 -8.58 -19.35
N ALA A 43 13.06 -9.07 -18.82
CA ALA A 43 13.24 -10.43 -18.33
C ALA A 43 12.51 -10.64 -17.00
N ARG A 44 12.52 -11.87 -16.47
CA ARG A 44 11.96 -12.14 -15.14
C ARG A 44 12.72 -11.36 -14.07
N THR A 45 11.98 -10.82 -13.12
CA THR A 45 12.50 -10.03 -12.01
C THR A 45 12.13 -10.66 -10.68
N TRP A 46 12.92 -10.37 -9.66
CA TRP A 46 12.53 -10.65 -8.28
C TRP A 46 12.79 -9.43 -7.42
N GLY A 47 12.14 -9.37 -6.27
CA GLY A 47 12.27 -8.27 -5.33
C GLY A 47 11.92 -8.69 -3.92
N VAL A 48 12.13 -7.76 -2.99
CA VAL A 48 11.94 -8.03 -1.56
C VAL A 48 10.89 -7.11 -0.98
N PHE A 49 9.91 -7.68 -0.31
CA PHE A 49 8.91 -6.97 0.47
C PHE A 49 9.37 -6.84 1.92
N THR A 50 9.26 -5.64 2.48
CA THR A 50 9.52 -5.36 3.89
C THR A 50 8.65 -4.18 4.35
N PRO A 51 7.98 -4.26 5.51
CA PRO A 51 7.42 -3.07 6.14
C PRO A 51 8.53 -2.05 6.44
N LEU A 52 8.43 -0.83 5.90
CA LEU A 52 9.47 0.19 6.09
C LEU A 52 9.70 0.50 7.57
N TYR A 53 8.63 0.64 8.37
CA TYR A 53 8.75 0.93 9.81
C TYR A 53 9.61 -0.10 10.56
N ALA A 54 9.68 -1.35 10.06
CA ALA A 54 10.35 -2.46 10.72
C ALA A 54 11.86 -2.45 10.52
N LEU A 55 12.36 -1.70 9.51
CA LEU A 55 13.79 -1.58 9.24
C LEU A 55 14.53 -0.94 10.43
N ARG A 56 15.75 -1.43 10.64
CA ARG A 56 16.66 -0.94 11.67
C ARG A 56 17.98 -0.57 11.04
N SER A 57 18.49 0.59 11.36
CA SER A 57 19.83 1.04 10.98
C SER A 57 20.45 1.85 12.11
N GLY A 58 21.77 2.04 12.05
CA GLY A 58 22.47 2.96 12.95
C GLY A 58 22.11 4.43 12.72
N GLY A 59 21.51 4.75 11.57
CA GLY A 59 21.13 6.11 11.19
C GLY A 59 19.72 6.53 11.61
N ASN A 60 18.82 5.59 11.90
CA ASN A 60 17.42 5.91 12.15
C ASN A 60 17.08 6.17 13.62
N ALA A 61 15.95 6.84 13.83
CA ALA A 61 15.50 7.28 15.15
C ALA A 61 14.65 6.24 15.91
N GLY A 62 14.69 4.96 15.51
CA GLY A 62 13.99 3.85 16.18
C GLY A 62 12.99 3.09 15.29
N ALA A 63 12.68 3.64 14.11
CA ALA A 63 11.89 3.01 13.07
C ALA A 63 12.48 3.37 11.70
N GLY A 64 12.28 2.51 10.70
CA GLY A 64 12.75 2.78 9.35
C GLY A 64 12.10 4.02 8.73
N ASP A 65 12.86 4.74 7.92
CA ASP A 65 12.43 5.94 7.22
C ASP A 65 12.92 5.96 5.76
N LEU A 66 12.60 7.00 5.00
CA LEU A 66 12.86 7.05 3.55
C LEU A 66 14.35 6.96 3.18
N LEU A 67 15.27 7.30 4.08
CA LEU A 67 16.70 7.11 3.83
C LEU A 67 17.10 5.66 4.05
N ASP A 68 16.50 4.99 5.04
CA ASP A 68 16.68 3.53 5.19
C ASP A 68 16.09 2.74 4.02
N LEU A 69 15.02 3.25 3.39
CA LEU A 69 14.47 2.66 2.16
C LEU A 69 15.47 2.71 1.01
N VAL A 70 16.22 3.82 0.88
CA VAL A 70 17.31 3.95 -0.10
C VAL A 70 18.42 2.95 0.21
N ASP A 71 18.93 2.94 1.44
CA ASP A 71 20.00 2.04 1.87
C ASP A 71 19.61 0.56 1.67
N PHE A 72 18.37 0.21 2.02
CA PHE A 72 17.82 -1.13 1.83
C PHE A 72 17.68 -1.49 0.35
N GLY A 73 17.14 -0.58 -0.46
CA GLY A 73 17.00 -0.78 -1.89
C GLY A 73 18.34 -1.00 -2.59
N GLU A 74 19.36 -0.21 -2.26
CA GLU A 74 20.72 -0.43 -2.78
C GLU A 74 21.31 -1.77 -2.33
N LEU A 75 21.08 -2.15 -1.08
CA LEU A 75 21.56 -3.43 -0.53
C LEU A 75 20.94 -4.60 -1.29
N MET A 76 19.62 -4.61 -1.46
CA MET A 76 18.93 -5.64 -2.23
C MET A 76 19.29 -5.59 -3.72
N GLY A 77 19.51 -4.40 -4.29
CA GLY A 77 19.98 -4.22 -5.66
C GLY A 77 21.33 -4.90 -5.91
N ARG A 78 22.29 -4.79 -4.96
CA ARG A 78 23.58 -5.50 -5.03
C ARG A 78 23.43 -7.02 -4.98
N GLU A 79 22.39 -7.52 -4.30
CA GLU A 79 22.03 -8.93 -4.26
C GLU A 79 21.27 -9.39 -5.53
N GLY A 80 20.89 -8.46 -6.41
CA GLY A 80 20.26 -8.72 -7.71
C GLY A 80 18.74 -8.50 -7.73
N ALA A 81 18.14 -7.95 -6.67
CA ALA A 81 16.73 -7.59 -6.65
C ALA A 81 16.47 -6.41 -7.59
N SER A 82 15.38 -6.48 -8.36
CA SER A 82 14.96 -5.42 -9.30
C SER A 82 13.94 -4.47 -8.69
N PHE A 83 13.40 -4.78 -7.51
CA PHE A 83 12.49 -3.89 -6.79
C PHE A 83 12.48 -4.19 -5.29
N VAL A 84 12.07 -3.19 -4.51
CA VAL A 84 11.71 -3.36 -3.10
C VAL A 84 10.28 -2.90 -2.88
N GLY A 85 9.53 -3.65 -2.07
CA GLY A 85 8.14 -3.37 -1.73
C GLY A 85 7.95 -3.08 -0.25
N THR A 86 6.95 -2.26 0.07
CA THR A 86 6.56 -1.95 1.44
C THR A 86 5.04 -1.79 1.53
N LEU A 87 4.55 -1.77 2.77
CA LEU A 87 3.19 -1.37 3.13
C LEU A 87 2.90 0.08 2.67
N PRO A 88 1.61 0.49 2.60
CA PRO A 88 1.24 1.86 2.25
C PRO A 88 2.02 2.92 3.05
N LEU A 89 2.55 3.92 2.35
CA LEU A 89 3.33 5.02 2.93
C LEU A 89 2.49 6.28 3.16
N LEU A 90 1.21 6.09 3.48
CA LEU A 90 0.20 7.15 3.55
C LEU A 90 0.01 7.67 4.97
N ALA A 91 -0.39 8.93 5.10
CA ALA A 91 -0.57 9.61 6.39
C ALA A 91 -1.43 8.80 7.37
N SER A 92 -1.03 8.72 8.63
CA SER A 92 -1.71 7.96 9.70
C SER A 92 -1.92 8.80 10.96
N PHE A 93 -2.78 8.33 11.87
CA PHE A 93 -2.94 8.93 13.19
C PHE A 93 -1.99 8.25 14.18
N LEU A 94 -0.83 8.84 14.44
CA LEU A 94 0.21 8.25 15.30
C LEU A 94 0.28 8.85 16.71
N ASP A 95 -0.72 9.63 17.11
CA ASP A 95 -0.82 10.24 18.44
C ASP A 95 -2.13 9.85 19.13
N ASP A 96 -3.11 10.75 19.17
CA ASP A 96 -4.47 10.48 19.67
C ASP A 96 -5.50 11.01 18.66
N PRO A 97 -6.32 10.15 18.01
CA PRO A 97 -6.33 8.68 18.15
C PRO A 97 -5.02 8.02 17.68
N PHE A 98 -4.77 6.79 18.13
CA PHE A 98 -3.61 5.99 17.74
C PHE A 98 -4.04 4.86 16.79
N GLU A 99 -3.86 5.09 15.49
CA GLU A 99 -4.12 4.15 14.42
C GLU A 99 -2.87 4.01 13.54
N PRO A 100 -1.97 3.06 13.87
CA PRO A 100 -0.75 2.82 13.11
C PRO A 100 -0.98 1.96 11.85
N SER A 101 -2.20 1.45 11.61
CA SER A 101 -2.50 0.63 10.43
C SER A 101 -2.27 1.41 9.13
N PRO A 102 -1.40 0.91 8.23
CA PRO A 102 -1.23 1.50 6.89
C PRO A 102 -2.49 1.41 6.02
N TYR A 103 -3.44 0.53 6.39
CA TYR A 103 -4.69 0.30 5.68
C TYR A 103 -5.86 1.16 6.19
N ALA A 104 -5.63 1.97 7.23
CA ALA A 104 -6.55 3.01 7.70
C ALA A 104 -5.90 4.41 7.60
N PRO A 105 -5.46 4.85 6.41
CA PRO A 105 -4.77 6.13 6.28
C PRO A 105 -5.73 7.31 6.46
N VAL A 106 -5.19 8.41 6.97
CA VAL A 106 -5.85 9.73 7.02
C VAL A 106 -6.18 10.22 5.61
N SER A 107 -5.33 9.93 4.62
CA SER A 107 -5.53 10.28 3.22
C SER A 107 -4.78 9.33 2.29
N ARG A 108 -5.34 9.04 1.11
CA ARG A 108 -4.63 8.34 0.01
C ARG A 108 -3.88 9.28 -0.93
N THR A 109 -3.82 10.57 -0.59
CA THR A 109 -3.12 11.60 -1.38
C THR A 109 -2.10 12.40 -0.56
N CYS A 110 -1.88 12.03 0.71
CA CYS A 110 -0.86 12.62 1.57
C CYS A 110 0.07 11.52 2.09
N TRP A 111 1.37 11.76 1.99
CA TRP A 111 2.39 10.82 2.48
C TRP A 111 2.44 10.80 4.00
N ASN A 112 2.90 9.70 4.59
CA ASN A 112 3.11 9.60 6.02
C ASN A 112 4.35 10.38 6.46
N GLU A 113 4.13 11.46 7.20
CA GLU A 113 5.22 12.30 7.69
C GLU A 113 6.18 11.54 8.60
N PHE A 114 5.70 10.45 9.21
CA PHE A 114 6.51 9.55 10.02
C PHE A 114 7.73 9.00 9.28
N TYR A 115 7.67 8.81 7.96
CA TYR A 115 8.79 8.27 7.20
C TYR A 115 9.79 9.32 6.72
N ALA A 116 9.56 10.61 6.97
CA ALA A 116 10.60 11.60 6.71
C ALA A 116 11.76 11.45 7.72
N ARG A 117 12.99 11.74 7.28
CA ARG A 117 14.14 11.97 8.16
C ARG A 117 14.51 13.46 8.12
N PRO A 118 14.03 14.27 9.08
CA PRO A 118 14.41 15.69 9.18
C PRO A 118 15.91 15.85 9.43
N GLU A 119 16.51 16.89 8.87
CA GLU A 119 17.89 17.27 9.15
C GLU A 119 18.14 17.46 10.66
N GLY A 120 19.31 17.03 11.13
CA GLY A 120 19.71 17.14 12.54
C GLY A 120 18.99 16.19 13.50
N LEU A 121 18.12 15.29 13.03
CA LEU A 121 17.52 14.24 13.87
C LEU A 121 18.61 13.25 14.34
N PRO A 122 18.89 13.14 15.66
CA PRO A 122 19.85 12.15 16.14
C PRO A 122 19.28 10.73 16.01
N PRO A 123 20.13 9.71 15.76
CA PRO A 123 19.70 8.31 15.75
C PRO A 123 19.25 7.85 17.14
N ALA A 124 18.57 6.70 17.22
CA ALA A 124 18.15 6.14 18.52
C ALA A 124 19.30 5.60 19.38
N GLY A 125 20.53 5.54 18.86
CA GLY A 125 21.68 4.98 19.55
C GLY A 125 21.60 3.45 19.71
N PRO A 126 22.47 2.84 20.54
CA PRO A 126 22.59 1.38 20.64
C PRO A 126 21.32 0.66 21.09
N GLU A 127 20.48 1.30 21.92
CA GLU A 127 19.18 0.72 22.32
C GLU A 127 18.20 0.62 21.15
N GLY A 128 18.26 1.60 20.24
CA GLY A 128 17.56 1.56 18.96
C GLY A 128 17.95 0.36 18.10
N LEU A 129 19.13 -0.21 18.29
CA LEU A 129 19.57 -1.41 17.56
C LEU A 129 19.17 -2.73 18.25
N ARG A 130 18.26 -2.73 19.23
CA ARG A 130 17.73 -3.98 19.80
C ARG A 130 16.46 -4.44 19.05
N GLY A 131 16.49 -5.65 18.49
CA GLY A 131 15.46 -6.16 17.57
C GLY A 131 14.17 -6.71 18.18
N GLU A 132 14.17 -6.98 19.48
CA GLU A 132 13.00 -7.57 20.16
C GLU A 132 11.95 -6.52 20.54
N ALA A 133 12.28 -5.23 20.45
CA ALA A 133 11.37 -4.15 20.78
C ALA A 133 10.31 -3.93 19.69
N LEU A 134 9.13 -3.47 20.11
CA LEU A 134 8.13 -2.92 19.20
C LEU A 134 8.52 -1.49 18.78
N VAL A 135 8.04 -1.05 17.62
CA VAL A 135 8.09 0.36 17.23
C VAL A 135 7.25 1.18 18.23
N ASP A 136 7.88 2.19 18.80
CA ASP A 136 7.23 3.25 19.57
C ASP A 136 6.98 4.46 18.67
N TYR A 137 5.87 4.40 17.93
CA TYR A 137 5.48 5.44 16.99
C TYR A 137 5.39 6.83 17.63
N ARG A 138 4.84 6.92 18.85
CA ARG A 138 4.65 8.20 19.54
C ARG A 138 5.99 8.84 19.90
N SER A 139 6.91 8.06 20.47
CA SER A 139 8.26 8.54 20.81
C SER A 139 9.04 8.97 19.56
N VAL A 140 9.02 8.15 18.50
CA VAL A 140 9.72 8.49 17.25
C VAL A 140 9.10 9.71 16.56
N ALA A 141 7.76 9.79 16.50
CA ALA A 141 7.06 10.94 15.93
C ALA A 141 7.34 12.23 16.70
N ALA A 142 7.39 12.18 18.05
CA ALA A 142 7.72 13.34 18.88
C ALA A 142 9.14 13.87 18.60
N ARG A 143 10.13 12.97 18.47
CA ARG A 143 11.52 13.35 18.13
C ARG A 143 11.63 13.96 16.73
N LYS A 144 10.96 13.35 15.75
CA LYS A 144 10.91 13.89 14.37
C LYS A 144 10.25 15.25 14.34
N ARG A 145 9.17 15.43 15.10
CA ARG A 145 8.48 16.70 15.25
C ARG A 145 9.38 17.79 15.83
N GLU A 146 10.08 17.50 16.92
CA GLU A 146 11.03 18.44 17.53
C GLU A 146 12.13 18.89 16.56
N ALA A 147 12.65 17.95 15.74
CA ALA A 147 13.65 18.25 14.72
C ALA A 147 13.08 19.17 13.61
N ILE A 148 11.87 18.90 13.12
CA ILE A 148 11.19 19.76 12.13
C ILE A 148 10.92 21.14 12.72
N GLU A 149 10.36 21.23 13.92
CA GLU A 149 10.07 22.51 14.56
C GLU A 149 11.35 23.34 14.80
N THR A 150 12.48 22.67 15.06
CA THR A 150 13.79 23.33 15.15
C THR A 150 14.24 23.90 13.80
N GLN A 151 14.08 23.15 12.71
CA GLN A 151 14.34 23.65 11.36
C GLN A 151 13.44 24.83 10.98
N LEU A 152 12.15 24.77 11.35
CA LEU A 152 11.20 25.84 11.09
C LEU A 152 11.55 27.15 11.82
N ARG A 153 12.18 27.06 12.99
CA ARG A 153 12.67 28.22 13.76
C ARG A 153 14.01 28.76 13.24
N ALA A 154 14.77 27.97 12.48
CA ALA A 154 16.09 28.36 12.00
C ALA A 154 16.01 29.45 10.90
N PRO A 155 16.91 30.45 10.90
CA PRO A 155 17.05 31.35 9.76
C PRO A 155 17.39 30.56 8.49
N GLY A 156 16.60 30.72 7.43
CA GLY A 156 16.81 30.02 6.15
C GLY A 156 15.96 28.77 5.93
N ALA A 157 14.94 28.52 6.77
CA ALA A 157 13.91 27.52 6.46
C ALA A 157 13.38 27.70 5.01
N PRO A 158 13.21 26.61 4.23
CA PRO A 158 12.93 26.66 2.78
C PRO A 158 11.47 27.01 2.47
N TRP A 159 10.94 28.06 3.10
CA TRP A 159 9.56 28.54 2.93
C TRP A 159 9.18 28.79 1.48
N PRO A 160 10.00 29.43 0.63
CA PRO A 160 9.65 29.61 -0.78
C PRO A 160 9.39 28.30 -1.52
N GLN A 161 10.16 27.24 -1.22
CA GLN A 161 9.99 25.91 -1.82
C GLN A 161 8.73 25.22 -1.29
N ILE A 162 8.45 25.34 0.02
CA ILE A 162 7.25 24.77 0.65
C ILE A 162 5.99 25.43 0.09
N GLU A 163 5.98 26.76 -0.03
CA GLU A 163 4.86 27.52 -0.57
C GLU A 163 4.64 27.20 -2.06
N ALA A 164 5.71 27.07 -2.84
CA ALA A 164 5.63 26.63 -4.24
C ALA A 164 5.05 25.21 -4.35
N TYR A 165 5.48 24.29 -3.47
CA TYR A 165 4.94 22.94 -3.42
C TYR A 165 3.43 22.94 -3.09
N ALA A 166 3.01 23.70 -2.07
CA ALA A 166 1.60 23.81 -1.69
C ALA A 166 0.74 24.46 -2.79
N ALA A 167 1.28 25.42 -3.56
CA ALA A 167 0.59 26.02 -4.70
C ALA A 167 0.36 25.00 -5.84
N CYS A 168 1.31 24.10 -6.08
CA CYS A 168 1.16 23.00 -7.04
C CYS A 168 0.29 21.86 -6.51
N HIS A 169 0.16 21.73 -5.18
CA HIS A 169 -0.60 20.67 -4.51
C HIS A 169 -1.64 21.24 -3.52
N PRO A 170 -2.73 21.86 -4.00
CA PRO A 170 -3.68 22.57 -3.12
C PRO A 170 -4.35 21.69 -2.04
N HIS A 171 -4.39 20.36 -2.24
CA HIS A 171 -4.90 19.44 -1.22
C HIS A 171 -3.99 19.37 0.02
N VAL A 172 -2.67 19.60 -0.13
CA VAL A 172 -1.71 19.65 1.00
C VAL A 172 -2.02 20.84 1.91
N GLU A 173 -2.41 21.96 1.32
CA GLU A 173 -2.81 23.16 2.06
C GLU A 173 -4.07 22.90 2.90
N ARG A 174 -5.09 22.28 2.31
CA ARG A 174 -6.30 21.85 3.00
C ARG A 174 -6.01 20.81 4.08
N TYR A 175 -5.13 19.85 3.80
CA TYR A 175 -4.69 18.83 4.75
C TYR A 175 -3.98 19.46 5.96
N ALA A 176 -3.08 20.42 5.73
CA ALA A 176 -2.41 21.12 6.82
C ALA A 176 -3.40 21.89 7.71
N ARG A 177 -4.42 22.53 7.11
CA ARG A 177 -5.51 23.17 7.88
C ARG A 177 -6.33 22.16 8.68
N PHE A 178 -6.68 21.03 8.07
CA PHE A 178 -7.40 19.93 8.72
C PHE A 178 -6.64 19.45 9.95
N ARG A 179 -5.36 19.13 9.80
CA ARG A 179 -4.51 18.66 10.92
C ARG A 179 -4.34 19.73 12.00
N ALA A 180 -4.16 21.00 11.59
CA ALA A 180 -4.03 22.12 12.53
C ALA A 180 -5.31 22.36 13.34
N PHE A 181 -6.48 22.30 12.70
CA PHE A 181 -7.75 22.41 13.40
C PHE A 181 -8.03 21.20 14.29
N GLN A 182 -7.70 19.99 13.83
CA GLN A 182 -7.83 18.77 14.63
C GLN A 182 -7.03 18.87 15.94
N ARG A 183 -5.76 19.29 15.86
CA ARG A 183 -4.92 19.49 17.04
C ARG A 183 -5.52 20.51 18.02
N ARG A 184 -6.04 21.62 17.49
CA ARG A 184 -6.68 22.67 18.31
C ARG A 184 -7.97 22.21 18.97
N SER A 185 -8.81 21.51 18.22
CA SER A 185 -10.14 21.06 18.67
C SER A 185 -10.08 19.89 19.64
N ARG A 186 -9.00 19.08 19.60
CA ARG A 186 -8.83 17.86 20.41
C ARG A 186 -9.98 16.86 20.26
N THR A 187 -10.63 16.87 19.11
CA THR A 187 -11.71 15.95 18.74
C THR A 187 -11.68 15.69 17.23
N ASN A 188 -12.45 14.70 16.80
CA ASN A 188 -12.51 14.29 15.39
C ASN A 188 -13.48 15.19 14.62
N TRP A 189 -13.31 15.25 13.30
CA TRP A 189 -14.04 16.21 12.47
C TRP A 189 -15.56 16.09 12.56
N GLN A 190 -16.06 14.89 12.84
CA GLN A 190 -17.49 14.62 13.03
C GLN A 190 -18.11 15.42 14.19
N ALA A 191 -17.29 15.80 15.18
CA ALA A 191 -17.69 16.57 16.37
C ALA A 191 -17.30 18.06 16.28
N TRP A 192 -16.73 18.52 15.16
CA TRP A 192 -16.39 19.92 14.99
C TRP A 192 -17.64 20.80 14.86
N PRO A 193 -17.57 22.09 15.26
CA PRO A 193 -18.63 23.05 14.97
C PRO A 193 -18.68 23.37 13.46
N GLU A 194 -19.81 23.92 13.02
CA GLU A 194 -19.88 24.58 11.71
C GLU A 194 -19.17 25.94 11.75
N PRO A 195 -18.52 26.36 10.65
CA PRO A 195 -18.47 25.72 9.33
C PRO A 195 -17.30 24.73 9.13
N GLN A 196 -16.52 24.42 10.18
CA GLN A 196 -15.32 23.57 10.05
C GLN A 196 -15.66 22.13 9.74
N ARG A 197 -16.73 21.61 10.35
CA ARG A 197 -17.22 20.27 10.06
C ARG A 197 -17.60 20.09 8.59
N SER A 198 -18.24 21.08 7.96
CA SER A 198 -18.66 21.03 6.55
C SER A 198 -17.55 21.36 5.54
N GLY A 199 -16.30 21.55 5.97
CA GLY A 199 -15.15 21.66 5.07
C GLY A 199 -14.49 23.04 4.99
N THR A 200 -14.95 24.03 5.77
CA THR A 200 -14.38 25.39 5.75
C THR A 200 -13.57 25.67 7.01
N ILE A 201 -12.24 25.68 6.87
CA ILE A 201 -11.31 26.02 7.96
C ILE A 201 -10.52 27.27 7.53
N ASP A 202 -10.76 28.37 8.21
CA ASP A 202 -10.05 29.63 7.99
C ASP A 202 -8.72 29.68 8.76
N MET A 203 -7.79 30.52 8.31
CA MET A 203 -6.46 30.65 8.91
C MET A 203 -6.49 31.19 10.35
N GLU A 204 -7.56 31.91 10.71
CA GLU A 204 -7.82 32.42 12.06
C GLU A 204 -8.31 31.33 13.01
N ALA A 205 -8.84 30.23 12.48
CA ALA A 205 -9.42 29.13 13.25
C ALA A 205 -8.38 28.05 13.63
N ILE A 206 -7.13 28.18 13.21
CA ILE A 206 -6.07 27.16 13.38
C ILE A 206 -4.86 27.71 14.12
N ASP A 207 -4.08 26.80 14.69
CA ASP A 207 -2.73 27.11 15.12
C ASP A 207 -1.82 27.23 13.88
N ARG A 208 -1.21 28.42 13.70
CA ARG A 208 -0.36 28.70 12.54
C ARG A 208 0.94 27.90 12.57
N ASP A 209 1.45 27.56 13.74
CA ASP A 209 2.67 26.77 13.85
C ASP A 209 2.38 25.30 13.52
N GLU A 210 1.21 24.78 13.89
CA GLU A 210 0.75 23.43 13.49
C GLU A 210 0.51 23.32 11.98
N TYR A 211 -0.10 24.36 11.39
CA TYR A 211 -0.29 24.45 9.94
C TYR A 211 1.06 24.44 9.19
N ARG A 212 2.00 25.26 9.65
CA ARG A 212 3.36 25.36 9.13
C ARG A 212 4.13 24.06 9.25
N TYR A 213 3.99 23.37 10.39
CA TYR A 213 4.54 22.05 10.61
C TYR A 213 4.06 21.05 9.56
N HIS A 214 2.75 20.94 9.33
CA HIS A 214 2.21 19.98 8.38
C HIS A 214 2.54 20.30 6.92
N LEU A 215 2.60 21.58 6.54
CA LEU A 215 3.09 21.99 5.22
C LEU A 215 4.54 21.55 5.00
N PHE A 216 5.41 21.87 5.96
CA PHE A 216 6.82 21.49 5.88
C PHE A 216 6.98 19.97 5.83
N ALA A 217 6.27 19.26 6.71
CA ALA A 217 6.39 17.81 6.82
C ALA A 217 5.94 17.10 5.54
N GLN A 218 4.80 17.51 4.94
CA GLN A 218 4.36 16.96 3.65
C GLN A 218 5.34 17.27 2.52
N TRP A 219 5.87 18.51 2.45
CA TRP A 219 6.90 18.87 1.47
C TRP A 219 8.18 18.05 1.64
N LEU A 220 8.66 17.89 2.87
CA LEU A 220 9.86 17.12 3.18
C LEU A 220 9.68 15.65 2.79
N THR A 221 8.56 15.03 3.19
CA THR A 221 8.27 13.63 2.86
C THR A 221 8.16 13.43 1.36
N ALA A 222 7.43 14.30 0.65
CA ALA A 222 7.31 14.25 -0.81
C ALA A 222 8.68 14.38 -1.50
N THR A 223 9.50 15.34 -1.07
CA THR A 223 10.86 15.52 -1.61
C THR A 223 11.73 14.29 -1.39
N GLN A 224 11.67 13.68 -0.20
CA GLN A 224 12.47 12.50 0.13
C GLN A 224 12.00 11.24 -0.61
N ILE A 225 10.68 11.02 -0.77
CA ILE A 225 10.19 9.84 -1.50
C ILE A 225 10.43 9.97 -3.00
N ASP A 226 10.31 11.17 -3.57
CA ASP A 226 10.66 11.45 -4.97
C ASP A 226 12.15 11.19 -5.21
N ALA A 227 13.01 11.72 -4.33
CA ALA A 227 14.46 11.50 -4.40
C ALA A 227 14.83 10.02 -4.25
N ALA A 228 14.21 9.31 -3.30
CA ALA A 228 14.43 7.88 -3.10
C ALA A 228 14.01 7.07 -4.33
N ALA A 229 12.85 7.39 -4.92
CA ALA A 229 12.33 6.69 -6.09
C ALA A 229 13.22 6.93 -7.33
N VAL A 230 13.68 8.17 -7.55
CA VAL A 230 14.63 8.49 -8.64
C VAL A 230 15.94 7.74 -8.43
N HIS A 231 16.54 7.87 -7.24
CA HIS A 231 17.83 7.25 -6.92
C HIS A 231 17.80 5.74 -7.11
N LEU A 232 16.79 5.06 -6.56
CA LEU A 232 16.66 3.61 -6.68
C LEU A 232 16.47 3.17 -8.14
N ARG A 233 15.65 3.89 -8.93
CA ARG A 233 15.48 3.59 -10.36
C ARG A 233 16.78 3.75 -11.15
N ASP A 234 17.57 4.77 -10.86
CA ASP A 234 18.88 4.98 -11.49
C ASP A 234 19.86 3.85 -11.16
N HIS A 235 19.64 3.13 -10.05
CA HIS A 235 20.37 1.94 -9.64
C HIS A 235 19.66 0.62 -10.02
N GLY A 236 18.63 0.67 -10.86
CA GLY A 236 17.92 -0.52 -11.37
C GLY A 236 16.94 -1.16 -10.39
N VAL A 237 16.59 -0.48 -9.30
CA VAL A 237 15.67 -0.96 -8.27
C VAL A 237 14.39 -0.12 -8.30
N GLY A 238 13.27 -0.75 -8.63
CA GLY A 238 11.95 -0.12 -8.60
C GLY A 238 11.31 -0.11 -7.20
N LEU A 239 10.36 0.80 -6.99
CA LEU A 239 9.48 0.76 -5.81
C LEU A 239 8.19 0.01 -6.13
N TYR A 240 7.89 -1.03 -5.36
CA TYR A 240 6.57 -1.66 -5.32
C TYR A 240 5.75 -1.00 -4.21
N LEU A 241 4.75 -0.21 -4.59
CA LEU A 241 3.88 0.46 -3.63
C LEU A 241 2.52 -0.21 -3.55
N ASP A 242 1.83 0.06 -2.45
CA ASP A 242 0.55 -0.56 -2.11
C ASP A 242 -0.54 0.50 -1.94
N TYR A 243 -1.66 0.31 -2.63
CA TYR A 243 -2.83 1.18 -2.61
C TYR A 243 -3.94 0.55 -1.77
N PRO A 244 -4.25 1.10 -0.57
CA PRO A 244 -5.25 0.53 0.32
C PRO A 244 -6.68 0.80 -0.16
N VAL A 245 -7.59 -0.10 0.20
CA VAL A 245 -9.03 -0.04 -0.16
C VAL A 245 -9.70 1.24 0.33
N GLY A 246 -9.40 1.64 1.57
CA GLY A 246 -10.14 2.65 2.31
C GLY A 246 -9.28 3.73 2.93
N VAL A 247 -9.95 4.56 3.74
CA VAL A 247 -9.38 5.64 4.53
C VAL A 247 -10.02 5.64 5.91
N HIS A 248 -9.32 6.13 6.91
CA HIS A 248 -9.87 6.29 8.26
C HIS A 248 -11.16 7.12 8.23
N PRO A 249 -12.24 6.74 8.94
CA PRO A 249 -13.50 7.50 8.93
C PRO A 249 -13.35 8.92 9.48
N ASP A 250 -12.41 9.12 10.41
CA ASP A 250 -12.02 10.45 10.91
C ASP A 250 -10.88 11.11 10.13
N GLY A 251 -10.48 10.54 8.98
CA GLY A 251 -9.38 11.03 8.16
C GLY A 251 -9.72 12.27 7.33
N PHE A 252 -8.68 12.87 6.75
CA PHE A 252 -8.79 14.02 5.85
C PHE A 252 -9.64 13.70 4.62
N ASP A 253 -9.44 12.55 3.96
CA ASP A 253 -10.21 12.22 2.76
C ASP A 253 -11.71 12.09 3.06
N ALA A 254 -12.07 11.51 4.22
CA ALA A 254 -13.46 11.40 4.67
C ALA A 254 -14.08 12.76 5.01
N TRP A 255 -13.30 13.69 5.58
CA TRP A 255 -13.73 15.06 5.85
C TRP A 255 -13.85 15.92 4.59
N ASP A 256 -12.85 15.86 3.70
CA ASP A 256 -12.77 16.66 2.47
C ASP A 256 -13.82 16.23 1.45
N GLY A 257 -14.10 14.93 1.42
CA GLY A 257 -15.00 14.27 0.50
C GLY A 257 -16.25 13.69 1.15
N GLN A 258 -16.84 14.33 2.18
CA GLN A 258 -17.97 13.75 2.93
C GLN A 258 -19.07 13.13 2.05
N GLY A 259 -19.52 13.84 1.02
CA GLY A 259 -20.54 13.35 0.08
C GLY A 259 -20.11 12.19 -0.83
N LEU A 260 -18.85 11.77 -0.78
CA LEU A 260 -18.33 10.58 -1.48
C LEU A 260 -18.47 9.31 -0.67
N PHE A 261 -18.69 9.36 0.64
CA PHE A 261 -18.68 8.20 1.53
C PHE A 261 -20.08 7.87 2.03
N ALA A 262 -20.39 6.59 2.15
CA ALA A 262 -21.66 6.14 2.72
C ALA A 262 -21.65 6.32 4.23
N GLU A 263 -22.59 7.10 4.75
CA GLU A 263 -22.79 7.24 6.20
C GLU A 263 -23.41 5.97 6.80
N GLY A 264 -23.02 5.63 8.02
CA GLY A 264 -23.56 4.48 8.75
C GLY A 264 -23.19 3.11 8.16
N MET A 265 -22.20 3.05 7.28
CA MET A 265 -21.73 1.81 6.64
C MET A 265 -20.21 1.68 6.80
N ASN A 266 -19.75 0.45 7.01
CA ASN A 266 -18.35 0.07 6.95
C ASN A 266 -18.10 -0.93 5.82
N VAL A 267 -16.88 -0.97 5.33
CA VAL A 267 -16.41 -2.07 4.48
C VAL A 267 -15.98 -3.23 5.37
N GLY A 268 -16.22 -4.45 4.91
CA GLY A 268 -15.77 -5.65 5.58
C GLY A 268 -15.62 -6.83 4.63
N ALA A 269 -15.67 -8.02 5.20
CA ALA A 269 -15.70 -9.28 4.46
C ALA A 269 -16.74 -10.23 5.07
N PRO A 270 -17.46 -11.01 4.25
CA PRO A 270 -18.36 -12.03 4.78
C PRO A 270 -17.58 -13.13 5.51
N PRO A 271 -18.25 -13.94 6.33
CA PRO A 271 -17.65 -15.15 6.89
C PRO A 271 -17.05 -16.06 5.82
N ASP A 272 -15.83 -16.53 6.05
CA ASP A 272 -15.16 -17.49 5.18
C ASP A 272 -14.42 -18.59 5.96
N GLY A 273 -13.66 -19.43 5.25
CA GLY A 273 -12.92 -20.55 5.83
C GLY A 273 -11.76 -20.12 6.74
N PHE A 274 -11.22 -18.92 6.56
CA PHE A 274 -10.14 -18.35 7.36
C PHE A 274 -10.68 -17.55 8.55
N GLN A 275 -11.72 -16.75 8.34
CA GLN A 275 -12.37 -15.95 9.36
C GLN A 275 -13.88 -16.23 9.44
N ARG A 276 -14.25 -17.16 10.32
CA ARG A 276 -15.63 -17.66 10.48
C ARG A 276 -16.63 -16.61 10.97
N ALA A 277 -16.14 -15.52 11.57
CA ALA A 277 -16.98 -14.43 12.06
C ALA A 277 -17.34 -13.42 10.95
N GLY A 278 -16.62 -13.43 9.82
CA GLY A 278 -16.54 -12.27 8.93
C GLY A 278 -15.64 -11.19 9.53
N GLN A 279 -15.53 -10.06 8.82
CA GLN A 279 -14.70 -8.93 9.24
C GLN A 279 -15.47 -7.62 9.03
N ASP A 280 -15.29 -6.69 9.95
CA ASP A 280 -15.61 -5.27 9.78
C ASP A 280 -14.28 -4.52 9.85
N TRP A 281 -13.92 -3.80 8.78
CA TRP A 281 -12.66 -3.09 8.66
C TRP A 281 -12.75 -1.63 9.12
N GLY A 282 -13.93 -1.15 9.53
CA GLY A 282 -14.10 0.12 10.22
C GLY A 282 -14.00 1.38 9.35
N PHE A 283 -13.74 1.27 8.04
CA PHE A 283 -13.74 2.40 7.12
C PHE A 283 -14.98 2.46 6.23
N ARG A 284 -15.39 3.68 5.87
CA ARG A 284 -16.60 3.94 5.08
C ARG A 284 -16.38 3.59 3.61
N PRO A 285 -17.31 2.88 2.95
CA PRO A 285 -17.23 2.69 1.51
C PRO A 285 -17.52 3.99 0.77
N MET A 286 -16.86 4.17 -0.38
CA MET A 286 -17.23 5.26 -1.31
C MET A 286 -18.52 4.92 -2.06
N LEU A 287 -19.39 5.91 -2.26
CA LEU A 287 -20.64 5.79 -3.01
C LEU A 287 -20.33 5.69 -4.52
N PRO A 288 -20.75 4.61 -5.21
CA PRO A 288 -20.50 4.45 -6.65
C PRO A 288 -21.05 5.61 -7.51
N ALA A 289 -22.24 6.11 -7.18
CA ALA A 289 -22.86 7.23 -7.89
C ALA A 289 -22.08 8.54 -7.69
N ALA A 290 -21.69 8.86 -6.45
CA ALA A 290 -20.94 10.08 -6.15
C ALA A 290 -19.53 10.06 -6.80
N LEU A 291 -18.88 8.89 -6.86
CA LEU A 291 -17.62 8.73 -7.60
C LEU A 291 -17.78 9.06 -9.08
N ARG A 292 -18.85 8.57 -9.71
CA ARG A 292 -19.16 8.84 -11.12
C ARG A 292 -19.49 10.33 -11.34
N GLU A 293 -20.28 10.94 -10.46
CA GLU A 293 -20.61 12.39 -10.52
C GLU A 293 -19.37 13.27 -10.39
N GLN A 294 -18.39 12.87 -9.57
CA GLN A 294 -17.09 13.55 -9.46
C GLN A 294 -16.12 13.21 -10.61
N GLY A 295 -16.57 12.45 -11.61
CA GLY A 295 -15.76 12.02 -12.75
C GLY A 295 -14.53 11.22 -12.33
N TYR A 296 -14.64 10.42 -11.27
CA TYR A 296 -13.59 9.57 -10.69
C TYR A 296 -12.35 10.31 -10.18
N ARG A 297 -12.40 11.65 -10.03
CA ARG A 297 -11.27 12.48 -9.57
C ARG A 297 -10.57 11.97 -8.31
N PRO A 298 -11.26 11.50 -7.25
CA PRO A 298 -10.59 11.00 -6.05
C PRO A 298 -9.69 9.80 -6.33
N LEU A 299 -10.16 8.84 -7.13
CA LEU A 299 -9.38 7.68 -7.54
C LEU A 299 -8.21 8.09 -8.43
N ILE A 300 -8.46 8.94 -9.43
CA ILE A 300 -7.43 9.44 -10.36
C ILE A 300 -6.29 10.12 -9.59
N ASN A 301 -6.62 11.03 -8.68
CA ASN A 301 -5.62 11.77 -7.90
C ASN A 301 -4.79 10.83 -7.01
N ALA A 302 -5.43 9.85 -6.38
CA ALA A 302 -4.73 8.89 -5.55
C ALA A 302 -3.83 7.96 -6.38
N LEU A 303 -4.27 7.49 -7.55
CA LEU A 303 -3.42 6.70 -8.45
C LEU A 303 -2.20 7.50 -8.93
N ARG A 304 -2.39 8.77 -9.34
CA ARG A 304 -1.28 9.66 -9.74
C ARG A 304 -0.28 9.86 -8.63
N HIS A 305 -0.76 10.07 -7.41
CA HIS A 305 0.09 10.24 -6.23
C HIS A 305 1.03 9.03 -6.03
N HIS A 306 0.50 7.81 -6.13
CA HIS A 306 1.30 6.60 -5.97
C HIS A 306 2.19 6.33 -7.19
N MET A 307 1.64 6.44 -8.40
CA MET A 307 2.34 6.10 -9.65
C MET A 307 3.42 7.13 -10.03
N ALA A 308 3.44 8.32 -9.43
CA ALA A 308 4.54 9.27 -9.60
C ALA A 308 5.90 8.70 -9.13
N VAL A 309 5.87 7.82 -8.13
CA VAL A 309 7.08 7.23 -7.52
C VAL A 309 7.17 5.71 -7.71
N ALA A 310 6.05 5.01 -7.83
CA ALA A 310 6.01 3.57 -7.98
C ALA A 310 6.57 3.09 -9.33
N SER A 311 7.25 1.93 -9.32
CA SER A 311 7.57 1.14 -10.50
C SER A 311 6.61 -0.05 -10.67
N MET A 312 5.81 -0.35 -9.64
CA MET A 312 4.71 -1.30 -9.67
C MET A 312 3.70 -0.90 -8.58
N LEU A 313 2.41 -0.95 -8.88
CA LEU A 313 1.37 -0.60 -7.91
C LEU A 313 0.48 -1.81 -7.61
N ARG A 314 0.44 -2.22 -6.35
CA ARG A 314 -0.55 -3.17 -5.82
C ARG A 314 -1.85 -2.43 -5.54
N ILE A 315 -2.96 -2.97 -6.02
CA ILE A 315 -4.31 -2.58 -5.62
C ILE A 315 -4.79 -3.61 -4.60
N ASP A 316 -4.88 -3.18 -3.35
CA ASP A 316 -5.43 -3.98 -2.26
C ASP A 316 -6.89 -4.33 -2.54
N HIS A 317 -7.28 -5.58 -2.28
CA HIS A 317 -8.63 -6.10 -2.50
C HIS A 317 -9.20 -5.72 -3.87
N VAL A 318 -8.60 -6.21 -4.96
CA VAL A 318 -8.96 -5.81 -6.35
C VAL A 318 -10.44 -6.10 -6.69
N MET A 319 -11.07 -7.02 -5.94
CA MET A 319 -12.51 -7.27 -5.98
C MET A 319 -13.35 -6.01 -5.74
N GLY A 320 -12.82 -5.01 -5.02
CA GLY A 320 -13.45 -3.72 -4.77
C GLY A 320 -13.77 -2.90 -6.02
N LEU A 321 -13.15 -3.24 -7.17
CA LEU A 321 -13.53 -2.67 -8.47
C LEU A 321 -14.92 -3.18 -8.93
N HIS A 322 -15.31 -4.38 -8.49
CA HIS A 322 -16.57 -5.02 -8.86
C HIS A 322 -17.62 -4.88 -7.77
N ARG A 323 -17.23 -5.12 -6.52
CA ARG A 323 -18.13 -5.09 -5.37
C ARG A 323 -17.36 -4.95 -4.07
N LEU A 324 -17.96 -4.28 -3.09
CA LEU A 324 -17.50 -4.29 -1.71
C LEU A 324 -18.60 -4.83 -0.80
N TYR A 325 -18.19 -5.55 0.24
CA TYR A 325 -19.11 -6.04 1.26
C TYR A 325 -19.32 -4.95 2.32
N TRP A 326 -20.55 -4.44 2.39
CA TRP A 326 -20.92 -3.33 3.28
C TRP A 326 -21.62 -3.88 4.51
N VAL A 327 -21.11 -3.50 5.68
CA VAL A 327 -21.66 -3.84 6.99
C VAL A 327 -22.28 -2.57 7.60
N PRO A 328 -23.58 -2.55 7.94
CA PRO A 328 -24.18 -1.41 8.63
C PRO A 328 -23.56 -1.21 10.02
N HIS A 329 -23.39 0.06 10.42
CA HIS A 329 -22.83 0.41 11.73
C HIS A 329 -23.63 -0.22 12.87
N GLY A 330 -22.90 -0.83 13.82
CA GLY A 330 -23.50 -1.47 15.00
C GLY A 330 -24.08 -2.87 14.74
N MET A 331 -24.02 -3.37 13.51
CA MET A 331 -24.43 -4.73 13.15
C MET A 331 -23.22 -5.68 13.08
N GLY A 332 -23.48 -6.99 13.15
CA GLY A 332 -22.40 -7.98 13.03
C GLY A 332 -21.96 -8.14 11.57
N ALA A 333 -20.69 -8.52 11.33
CA ALA A 333 -20.15 -8.74 9.98
C ALA A 333 -20.92 -9.77 9.13
N LYS A 334 -21.80 -10.59 9.73
CA LYS A 334 -22.67 -11.53 8.99
C LYS A 334 -23.86 -10.86 8.31
N GLU A 335 -24.19 -9.65 8.73
CA GLU A 335 -25.38 -8.92 8.29
C GLU A 335 -25.09 -7.97 7.13
N GLY A 336 -23.84 -7.94 6.65
CA GLY A 336 -23.47 -7.14 5.50
C GLY A 336 -23.99 -7.70 4.18
N ILE A 337 -23.91 -6.87 3.15
CA ILE A 337 -24.31 -7.19 1.77
C ILE A 337 -23.27 -6.72 0.76
N TYR A 338 -23.18 -7.38 -0.39
CA TYR A 338 -22.37 -6.86 -1.48
C TYR A 338 -23.08 -5.70 -2.19
N VAL A 339 -22.35 -4.60 -2.37
CA VAL A 339 -22.75 -3.46 -3.20
C VAL A 339 -21.85 -3.42 -4.43
N ASN A 340 -22.46 -3.35 -5.61
CA ASN A 340 -21.73 -3.37 -6.88
C ASN A 340 -21.13 -2.00 -7.23
N TYR A 341 -19.95 -2.04 -7.84
CA TYR A 341 -19.21 -0.90 -8.37
C TYR A 341 -19.12 -1.00 -9.89
N PRO A 342 -18.95 0.15 -10.59
CA PRO A 342 -18.89 0.16 -12.05
C PRO A 342 -17.51 -0.30 -12.55
N ALA A 343 -17.28 -1.62 -12.53
CA ALA A 343 -15.98 -2.24 -12.80
C ALA A 343 -15.31 -1.74 -14.08
N GLU A 344 -16.02 -1.72 -15.21
CA GLU A 344 -15.47 -1.26 -16.51
C GLU A 344 -14.95 0.19 -16.45
N GLU A 345 -15.66 1.08 -15.75
CA GLU A 345 -15.25 2.48 -15.59
C GLU A 345 -14.01 2.58 -14.69
N LEU A 346 -13.94 1.78 -13.63
CA LEU A 346 -12.80 1.74 -12.72
C LEU A 346 -11.56 1.12 -13.40
N TYR A 347 -11.71 0.04 -14.17
CA TYR A 347 -10.64 -0.52 -14.99
C TYR A 347 -10.15 0.46 -16.05
N ALA A 348 -11.05 1.23 -16.69
CA ALA A 348 -10.66 2.27 -17.64
C ALA A 348 -9.77 3.33 -16.95
N VAL A 349 -10.11 3.76 -15.73
CA VAL A 349 -9.28 4.69 -14.94
C VAL A 349 -7.92 4.05 -14.63
N LEU A 350 -7.90 2.81 -14.13
CA LEU A 350 -6.66 2.09 -13.80
C LEU A 350 -5.74 1.92 -15.01
N CYS A 351 -6.28 1.47 -16.15
CA CYS A 351 -5.51 1.27 -17.37
C CYS A 351 -4.97 2.58 -17.93
N LEU A 352 -5.76 3.65 -17.88
CA LEU A 352 -5.34 4.98 -18.34
C LEU A 352 -4.22 5.56 -17.48
N GLU A 353 -4.35 5.54 -16.16
CA GLU A 353 -3.32 6.06 -15.27
C GLU A 353 -2.05 5.20 -15.32
N SER A 354 -2.19 3.87 -15.37
CA SER A 354 -1.09 2.93 -15.61
C SER A 354 -0.34 3.22 -16.91
N TYR A 355 -1.07 3.48 -18.01
CA TYR A 355 -0.48 3.83 -19.30
C TYR A 355 0.29 5.15 -19.25
N HIS A 356 -0.27 6.18 -18.61
CA HIS A 356 0.37 7.48 -18.51
C HIS A 356 1.68 7.46 -17.70
N HIS A 357 1.77 6.58 -16.69
CA HIS A 357 2.92 6.52 -15.80
C HIS A 357 3.88 5.38 -16.14
N GLY A 358 3.50 4.47 -17.04
CA GLY A 358 4.29 3.29 -17.34
C GLY A 358 4.39 2.31 -16.16
N VAL A 359 3.37 2.28 -15.31
CA VAL A 359 3.39 1.49 -14.05
C VAL A 359 2.48 0.27 -14.18
N PRO A 360 3.01 -0.96 -14.16
CA PRO A 360 2.18 -2.17 -14.12
C PRO A 360 1.40 -2.26 -12.81
N ILE A 361 0.19 -2.81 -12.92
CA ILE A 361 -0.73 -2.99 -11.79
C ILE A 361 -0.77 -4.45 -11.37
N VAL A 362 -0.72 -4.69 -10.06
CA VAL A 362 -0.95 -5.98 -9.42
C VAL A 362 -2.26 -5.90 -8.65
N GLY A 363 -3.25 -6.71 -9.01
CA GLY A 363 -4.47 -6.83 -8.21
C GLY A 363 -4.28 -7.90 -7.16
N GLU A 364 -4.49 -7.55 -5.89
CA GLU A 364 -4.59 -8.58 -4.86
C GLU A 364 -5.93 -9.32 -5.01
N ASP A 365 -5.86 -10.57 -5.46
CA ASP A 365 -7.00 -11.46 -5.73
C ASP A 365 -6.98 -12.72 -4.84
N LEU A 366 -6.90 -12.51 -3.52
CA LEU A 366 -6.91 -13.56 -2.52
C LEU A 366 -8.27 -13.68 -1.81
N GLY A 367 -8.46 -14.79 -1.10
CA GLY A 367 -9.72 -15.10 -0.43
C GLY A 367 -10.80 -15.61 -1.40
N THR A 368 -12.05 -15.20 -1.17
CA THR A 368 -13.20 -15.65 -1.98
C THR A 368 -13.41 -14.73 -3.19
N VAL A 369 -12.74 -15.08 -4.30
CA VAL A 369 -12.73 -14.27 -5.52
C VAL A 369 -13.76 -14.75 -6.54
N PRO A 370 -14.71 -13.90 -6.98
CA PRO A 370 -15.60 -14.23 -8.09
C PRO A 370 -14.84 -14.45 -9.40
N PRO A 371 -15.22 -15.45 -10.24
CA PRO A 371 -14.52 -15.73 -11.50
C PRO A 371 -14.36 -14.52 -12.40
N GLU A 372 -15.40 -13.67 -12.49
CA GLU A 372 -15.43 -12.47 -13.32
C GLU A 372 -14.33 -11.46 -12.98
N VAL A 373 -13.83 -11.46 -11.74
CA VAL A 373 -12.74 -10.56 -11.31
C VAL A 373 -11.45 -10.97 -12.00
N ARG A 374 -11.12 -12.26 -12.00
CA ARG A 374 -9.89 -12.77 -12.64
C ARG A 374 -9.95 -12.67 -14.16
N GLU A 375 -11.13 -12.90 -14.74
CA GLU A 375 -11.37 -12.70 -16.17
C GLU A 375 -11.15 -11.22 -16.57
N SER A 376 -11.67 -10.28 -15.78
CA SER A 376 -11.49 -8.85 -16.03
C SER A 376 -10.04 -8.41 -15.82
N MET A 377 -9.36 -8.91 -14.79
CA MET A 377 -7.94 -8.66 -14.58
C MET A 377 -7.10 -9.13 -15.77
N GLU A 378 -7.36 -10.32 -16.30
CA GLU A 378 -6.67 -10.83 -17.49
C GLU A 378 -6.95 -9.96 -18.72
N ALA A 379 -8.22 -9.64 -18.97
CA ALA A 379 -8.65 -8.81 -20.09
C ALA A 379 -7.99 -7.41 -20.07
N HIS A 380 -7.86 -6.83 -18.88
CA HIS A 380 -7.21 -5.53 -18.66
C HIS A 380 -5.71 -5.62 -18.36
N GLY A 381 -5.12 -6.82 -18.39
CA GLY A 381 -3.68 -7.03 -18.24
C GLY A 381 -3.12 -6.72 -16.85
N LEU A 382 -3.92 -6.80 -15.79
CA LEU A 382 -3.42 -6.74 -14.41
C LEU A 382 -2.68 -8.04 -14.06
N GLN A 383 -1.64 -7.94 -13.24
CA GLN A 383 -0.99 -9.10 -12.65
C GLN A 383 -1.83 -9.62 -11.47
N ARG A 384 -1.91 -10.94 -11.31
CA ARG A 384 -2.49 -11.61 -10.15
C ARG A 384 -1.49 -11.70 -9.00
N MET A 385 -1.97 -11.95 -7.79
CA MET A 385 -1.13 -12.41 -6.68
C MET A 385 -1.22 -13.93 -6.55
N TYR A 386 -0.09 -14.61 -6.68
CA TYR A 386 0.03 -16.02 -6.36
C TYR A 386 0.71 -16.16 -5.00
N VAL A 387 0.05 -16.82 -4.04
CA VAL A 387 0.58 -17.00 -2.68
C VAL A 387 0.66 -18.48 -2.37
N ALA A 388 1.87 -19.02 -2.26
CA ALA A 388 2.08 -20.48 -2.16
C ALA A 388 1.37 -21.11 -0.95
N GLN A 389 1.32 -20.42 0.19
CA GLN A 389 0.66 -20.93 1.39
C GLN A 389 -0.86 -21.14 1.21
N THR A 390 -1.52 -20.34 0.36
CA THR A 390 -2.97 -20.44 0.08
C THR A 390 -3.29 -21.37 -1.10
N GLU A 391 -2.34 -21.54 -2.02
CA GLU A 391 -2.54 -22.35 -3.24
C GLU A 391 -2.33 -23.87 -3.03
N LEU A 392 -1.79 -24.29 -1.87
CA LEU A 392 -1.55 -25.70 -1.56
C LEU A 392 -2.87 -26.51 -1.41
N ARG A 393 -2.98 -27.57 -2.21
CA ARG A 393 -4.14 -28.48 -2.29
C ARG A 393 -3.70 -29.92 -1.97
N ILE A 394 -3.86 -30.31 -0.71
CA ILE A 394 -3.50 -31.65 -0.21
C ILE A 394 -4.28 -32.74 -0.98
N GLY A 395 -3.61 -33.85 -1.28
CA GLY A 395 -4.20 -35.00 -1.98
C GLY A 395 -4.32 -34.84 -3.51
N ARG A 396 -3.84 -33.73 -4.08
CA ARG A 396 -3.74 -33.55 -5.54
C ARG A 396 -2.38 -34.02 -6.05
N THR A 397 -2.34 -34.52 -7.29
CA THR A 397 -1.10 -34.94 -7.97
C THR A 397 -0.08 -33.81 -8.10
N SER A 398 -0.55 -32.59 -8.38
CA SER A 398 0.23 -31.36 -8.28
C SER A 398 -0.33 -30.56 -7.11
N PRO A 399 0.15 -30.80 -5.87
CA PRO A 399 -0.44 -30.19 -4.69
C PRO A 399 -0.20 -28.69 -4.65
N LEU A 400 0.85 -28.19 -5.31
CA LEU A 400 1.09 -26.76 -5.48
C LEU A 400 1.02 -26.43 -6.99
N PRO A 401 -0.03 -25.75 -7.48
CA PRO A 401 -0.14 -25.37 -8.88
C PRO A 401 0.97 -24.38 -9.22
N THR A 402 1.55 -24.49 -10.41
CA THR A 402 2.62 -23.57 -10.81
C THR A 402 2.02 -22.18 -11.14
N PRO A 403 2.59 -21.06 -10.65
CA PRO A 403 2.07 -19.73 -10.95
C PRO A 403 2.20 -19.38 -12.43
N GLU A 404 1.26 -18.60 -12.93
CA GLU A 404 1.20 -18.17 -14.32
C GLU A 404 2.15 -17.00 -14.60
N LYS A 405 2.37 -16.68 -15.88
CA LYS A 405 3.25 -15.57 -16.29
C LYS A 405 2.76 -14.21 -15.77
N SER A 406 1.44 -14.02 -15.71
CA SER A 406 0.75 -12.81 -15.28
C SER A 406 0.54 -12.78 -13.75
N SER A 407 1.55 -13.19 -12.99
CA SER A 407 1.48 -13.23 -11.52
C SER A 407 2.71 -12.63 -10.88
N VAL A 408 2.48 -11.93 -9.77
CA VAL A 408 3.49 -11.72 -8.73
C VAL A 408 3.39 -12.87 -7.75
N ALA A 409 4.42 -13.70 -7.70
CA ALA A 409 4.42 -14.92 -6.90
C ALA A 409 5.22 -14.77 -5.61
N SER A 410 4.63 -15.12 -4.47
CA SER A 410 5.25 -15.08 -3.15
C SER A 410 4.90 -16.32 -2.32
N LEU A 411 5.53 -16.49 -1.16
CA LEU A 411 5.16 -17.53 -0.19
C LEU A 411 3.95 -17.11 0.64
N ASN A 412 3.94 -15.87 1.10
CA ASN A 412 2.96 -15.26 2.00
C ASN A 412 2.77 -13.77 1.67
N THR A 413 1.99 -13.09 2.51
CA THR A 413 1.81 -11.64 2.55
C THR A 413 1.96 -11.16 4.01
N HIS A 414 1.92 -9.85 4.23
CA HIS A 414 1.99 -9.25 5.58
C HIS A 414 0.78 -9.60 6.48
N ASP A 415 -0.33 -10.06 5.89
CA ASP A 415 -1.53 -10.51 6.60
C ASP A 415 -1.49 -11.98 7.01
N MET A 416 -0.46 -12.69 6.57
CA MET A 416 -0.28 -14.11 6.81
C MET A 416 0.86 -14.36 7.81
N PRO A 417 0.85 -15.51 8.51
CA PRO A 417 2.01 -15.90 9.29
C PRO A 417 3.25 -15.99 8.38
N PRO A 418 4.42 -15.49 8.84
CA PRO A 418 5.69 -15.79 8.20
C PRO A 418 5.85 -17.29 7.97
N PHE A 419 6.65 -17.68 6.98
CA PHE A 419 6.73 -19.07 6.55
C PHE A 419 7.14 -20.03 7.69
N ALA A 420 8.02 -19.62 8.59
CA ALA A 420 8.41 -20.45 9.72
C ALA A 420 7.23 -20.73 10.67
N ALA A 421 6.46 -19.71 11.04
CA ALA A 421 5.26 -19.88 11.85
C ALA A 421 4.19 -20.74 11.14
N TYR A 422 3.99 -20.52 9.83
CA TYR A 422 3.12 -21.38 9.02
C TYR A 422 3.56 -22.85 9.06
N TRP A 423 4.87 -23.10 8.93
CA TRP A 423 5.43 -24.44 8.90
C TRP A 423 5.24 -25.16 10.23
N GLU A 424 5.53 -24.49 11.35
CA GLU A 424 5.36 -25.02 12.70
C GLU A 424 3.90 -25.36 13.04
N GLN A 425 2.96 -24.56 12.54
CA GLN A 425 1.52 -24.75 12.76
C GLN A 425 0.89 -25.73 11.76
N SER A 426 1.62 -26.14 10.72
CA SER A 426 1.12 -27.02 9.66
C SER A 426 1.07 -28.49 10.10
N SER A 427 0.00 -29.17 9.72
CA SER A 427 -0.15 -30.62 9.88
C SER A 427 0.92 -31.40 9.09
N ALA A 428 1.17 -32.66 9.47
CA ALA A 428 2.22 -33.48 8.85
C ALA A 428 1.99 -33.69 7.35
N ASP A 429 0.77 -34.00 6.92
CA ASP A 429 0.37 -34.17 5.53
C ASP A 429 0.57 -32.89 4.69
N ARG A 430 0.32 -31.73 5.29
CA ARG A 430 0.56 -30.41 4.69
C ARG A 430 2.04 -30.17 4.46
N ARG A 431 2.87 -30.43 5.48
CA ARG A 431 4.33 -30.30 5.39
C ARG A 431 4.91 -31.24 4.34
N GLU A 432 4.52 -32.51 4.35
CA GLU A 432 4.93 -33.51 3.36
C GLU A 432 4.56 -33.08 1.93
N SER A 433 3.32 -32.65 1.72
CA SER A 433 2.83 -32.21 0.40
C SER A 433 3.60 -30.98 -0.10
N PHE A 434 3.84 -29.99 0.78
CA PHE A 434 4.54 -28.77 0.43
C PHE A 434 6.03 -29.03 0.15
N ALA A 435 6.73 -29.73 1.05
CA ALA A 435 8.14 -30.06 0.88
C ALA A 435 8.39 -30.87 -0.39
N SER A 436 7.53 -31.85 -0.67
CA SER A 436 7.59 -32.63 -1.92
C SER A 436 7.42 -31.75 -3.16
N ALA A 437 6.45 -30.82 -3.15
CA ALA A 437 6.16 -29.95 -4.29
C ALA A 437 7.31 -29.00 -4.66
N VAL A 438 8.03 -28.50 -3.65
CA VAL A 438 9.13 -27.55 -3.81
C VAL A 438 10.52 -28.21 -3.76
N GLY A 439 10.56 -29.53 -3.58
CA GLY A 439 11.80 -30.31 -3.49
C GLY A 439 12.65 -29.95 -2.27
N ALA A 440 12.03 -29.69 -1.13
CA ALA A 440 12.70 -29.39 0.13
C ALA A 440 12.85 -30.64 1.03
N PRO A 441 13.88 -30.68 1.90
CA PRO A 441 13.97 -31.70 2.94
C PRO A 441 12.90 -31.47 4.01
N LEU A 442 12.10 -32.49 4.33
CA LEU A 442 10.99 -32.40 5.29
C LEU A 442 11.46 -32.09 6.72
N ASP A 443 12.65 -32.58 7.07
CA ASP A 443 13.33 -32.41 8.36
C ASP A 443 14.25 -31.18 8.39
N GLY A 444 14.23 -30.34 7.35
CA GLY A 444 15.00 -29.11 7.29
C GLY A 444 14.45 -28.02 8.21
N GLU A 445 15.32 -27.11 8.62
CA GLU A 445 14.93 -25.88 9.30
C GLU A 445 13.98 -25.04 8.42
N PRO A 446 12.98 -24.33 8.99
CA PRO A 446 11.98 -23.63 8.18
C PRO A 446 12.56 -22.62 7.17
N ALA A 447 13.65 -21.92 7.53
CA ALA A 447 14.33 -20.99 6.60
C ALA A 447 14.95 -21.72 5.39
N VAL A 448 15.45 -22.94 5.57
CA VAL A 448 15.97 -23.77 4.48
C VAL A 448 14.84 -24.18 3.54
N ILE A 449 13.69 -24.59 4.10
CA ILE A 449 12.50 -24.96 3.34
C ILE A 449 11.95 -23.74 2.58
N ALA A 450 11.92 -22.56 3.21
CA ALA A 450 11.55 -21.30 2.56
C ALA A 450 12.45 -20.99 1.36
N ASN A 451 13.78 -21.14 1.49
CA ASN A 451 14.71 -20.94 0.39
C ASN A 451 14.47 -21.92 -0.78
N HIS A 452 14.16 -23.20 -0.50
CA HIS A 452 13.75 -24.15 -1.54
C HIS A 452 12.45 -23.71 -2.25
N ALA A 453 11.46 -23.24 -1.48
CA ALA A 453 10.22 -22.73 -2.06
C ALA A 453 10.44 -21.46 -2.89
N HIS A 454 11.29 -20.55 -2.45
CA HIS A 454 11.73 -19.38 -3.22
C HIS A 454 12.45 -19.77 -4.52
N ARG A 455 13.32 -20.78 -4.49
CA ARG A 455 13.96 -21.33 -5.69
C ARG A 455 12.95 -21.96 -6.65
N TRP A 456 11.95 -22.66 -6.13
CA TRP A 456 10.84 -23.20 -6.92
C TRP A 456 10.05 -22.07 -7.60
N LEU A 457 9.71 -21.01 -6.86
CA LEU A 457 9.04 -19.81 -7.39
C LEU A 457 9.89 -19.12 -8.48
N ALA A 458 11.19 -18.92 -8.25
CA ALA A 458 12.12 -18.38 -9.25
C ALA A 458 12.16 -19.25 -10.52
N GLY A 459 11.89 -20.56 -10.37
CA GLY A 459 11.78 -21.51 -11.46
C GLY A 459 10.44 -21.53 -12.21
N SER A 460 9.40 -20.92 -11.66
CA SER A 460 8.05 -20.94 -12.24
C SER A 460 7.91 -20.01 -13.45
N PRO A 461 6.84 -20.09 -14.27
CA PRO A 461 6.47 -19.12 -15.31
C PRO A 461 6.33 -17.66 -14.89
N ALA A 462 6.10 -17.38 -13.59
CA ALA A 462 5.88 -16.03 -13.08
C ALA A 462 6.98 -15.05 -13.53
N ARG A 463 6.55 -13.86 -13.98
CA ARG A 463 7.50 -12.79 -14.37
C ARG A 463 8.10 -12.09 -13.16
N THR A 464 7.38 -12.10 -12.04
CA THR A 464 7.77 -11.38 -10.83
C THR A 464 7.69 -12.33 -9.65
N VAL A 465 8.78 -12.47 -8.90
CA VAL A 465 8.81 -13.18 -7.62
C VAL A 465 9.07 -12.17 -6.50
N MET A 466 8.26 -12.21 -5.47
CA MET A 466 8.40 -11.35 -4.30
C MET A 466 8.74 -12.19 -3.07
N VAL A 467 9.82 -11.82 -2.41
CA VAL A 467 10.31 -12.47 -1.19
C VAL A 467 9.93 -11.59 0.00
N THR A 468 9.27 -12.14 1.00
CA THR A 468 9.10 -11.45 2.29
C THR A 468 10.42 -11.52 3.05
N LEU A 469 10.98 -10.38 3.45
CA LEU A 469 12.30 -10.30 4.05
C LEU A 469 12.43 -11.18 5.30
N GLU A 470 11.37 -11.25 6.12
CA GLU A 470 11.29 -12.06 7.33
C GLU A 470 11.48 -13.57 7.11
N ASP A 471 11.14 -14.09 5.93
CA ASP A 471 11.29 -15.51 5.60
C ASP A 471 12.78 -15.90 5.45
N VAL A 472 13.66 -14.93 5.18
CA VAL A 472 15.09 -15.18 4.97
C VAL A 472 15.76 -15.77 6.21
N TRP A 473 15.36 -15.32 7.40
CA TRP A 473 15.91 -15.83 8.67
C TRP A 473 14.92 -16.67 9.48
N GLY A 474 13.78 -17.02 8.90
CA GLY A 474 12.74 -17.80 9.57
C GLY A 474 12.10 -17.08 10.76
N GLU A 475 11.73 -15.80 10.62
CA GLU A 475 10.90 -15.11 11.62
C GLU A 475 9.61 -15.90 11.89
N THR A 476 9.14 -15.88 13.13
CA THR A 476 7.85 -16.49 13.51
C THR A 476 6.82 -15.45 13.95
N ARG A 477 7.24 -14.22 14.23
CA ARG A 477 6.33 -13.14 14.65
C ARG A 477 5.70 -12.47 13.42
N PRO A 478 4.36 -12.46 13.30
CA PRO A 478 3.69 -11.77 12.23
C PRO A 478 3.74 -10.25 12.42
N GLN A 479 3.65 -9.52 11.30
CA GLN A 479 3.53 -8.05 11.30
C GLN A 479 2.10 -7.60 11.60
N ASN A 480 1.13 -8.40 11.16
CA ASN A 480 -0.29 -8.18 11.36
C ASN A 480 -1.01 -9.51 11.65
N LEU A 481 -2.00 -9.44 12.53
CA LEU A 481 -3.01 -10.47 12.72
C LEU A 481 -4.36 -9.90 12.24
N PRO A 482 -4.87 -10.34 11.08
CA PRO A 482 -6.15 -9.86 10.57
C PRO A 482 -7.29 -10.08 11.56
N GLY A 483 -8.18 -9.09 11.65
CA GLY A 483 -9.33 -9.13 12.56
C GLY A 483 -9.02 -8.84 14.03
N THR A 484 -7.79 -8.43 14.36
CA THR A 484 -7.44 -7.90 15.69
C THR A 484 -7.14 -6.40 15.63
N SER A 485 -7.37 -5.72 16.75
CA SER A 485 -7.04 -4.30 16.93
C SER A 485 -6.06 -4.15 18.11
N GLY A 486 -6.54 -3.77 19.30
CA GLY A 486 -5.74 -3.63 20.51
C GLY A 486 -5.22 -4.94 21.11
N GLU A 487 -5.69 -6.09 20.65
CA GLU A 487 -5.32 -7.41 21.18
C GLU A 487 -3.93 -7.88 20.71
N ALA A 488 -3.42 -7.33 19.60
CA ALA A 488 -2.14 -7.70 19.02
C ALA A 488 -1.30 -6.44 18.73
N PRO A 489 0.04 -6.52 18.78
CA PRO A 489 0.92 -5.40 18.45
C PRO A 489 1.06 -5.21 16.93
N ASN A 490 -0.07 -5.15 16.22
CA ASN A 490 -0.12 -5.01 14.76
C ASN A 490 0.68 -3.76 14.32
N TRP A 491 1.40 -3.91 13.21
CA TRP A 491 2.15 -2.83 12.54
C TRP A 491 3.32 -2.25 13.35
N ARG A 492 3.80 -2.96 14.37
CA ARG A 492 4.86 -2.51 15.28
C ARG A 492 6.05 -3.45 15.36
N GLY A 493 6.00 -4.62 14.74
CA GLY A 493 7.08 -5.59 14.76
C GLY A 493 8.35 -5.05 14.11
N ARG A 494 9.48 -5.07 14.81
CA ARG A 494 10.79 -4.69 14.25
C ARG A 494 11.53 -5.91 13.73
N HIS A 495 12.33 -5.72 12.69
CA HIS A 495 13.18 -6.77 12.16
C HIS A 495 14.23 -7.22 13.15
N ARG A 496 14.53 -8.52 13.13
CA ARG A 496 15.56 -9.11 13.97
C ARG A 496 16.96 -8.56 13.66
N TYR A 497 17.24 -8.34 12.37
CA TYR A 497 18.54 -7.86 11.89
C TYR A 497 18.45 -6.42 11.42
N SER A 498 19.51 -5.64 11.66
CA SER A 498 19.66 -4.30 11.08
C SER A 498 20.18 -4.37 9.64
N LEU A 499 20.05 -3.26 8.90
CA LEU A 499 20.58 -3.13 7.54
C LEU A 499 22.07 -3.45 7.46
N GLU A 500 22.85 -3.09 8.49
CA GLU A 500 24.29 -3.38 8.56
C GLU A 500 24.57 -4.87 8.81
N GLN A 501 23.63 -5.60 9.40
CA GLN A 501 23.76 -7.04 9.69
C GLN A 501 23.30 -7.91 8.52
N LEU A 502 22.36 -7.43 7.68
CA LEU A 502 21.80 -8.21 6.56
C LEU A 502 22.88 -8.80 5.63
N PRO A 503 23.93 -8.07 5.21
CA PRO A 503 24.94 -8.62 4.29
C PRO A 503 25.73 -9.80 4.88
N ALA A 504 25.79 -9.91 6.21
CA ALA A 504 26.50 -10.99 6.87
C ALA A 504 25.71 -12.31 6.86
N LEU A 505 24.38 -12.26 6.66
CA LEU A 505 23.50 -13.43 6.72
C LEU A 505 23.82 -14.43 5.59
N PRO A 506 24.20 -15.68 5.94
CA PRO A 506 24.37 -16.74 4.95
C PRO A 506 23.08 -17.02 4.16
N GLU A 507 21.93 -16.91 4.80
CA GLU A 507 20.61 -17.19 4.22
C GLU A 507 20.25 -16.18 3.13
N LEU A 508 20.58 -14.90 3.32
CA LEU A 508 20.39 -13.87 2.30
C LEU A 508 21.23 -14.18 1.06
N ARG A 509 22.50 -14.55 1.23
CA ARG A 509 23.37 -14.96 0.12
C ARG A 509 22.85 -16.20 -0.62
N GLN A 510 22.28 -17.16 0.11
CA GLN A 510 21.66 -18.34 -0.50
C GLN A 510 20.41 -17.97 -1.30
N LEU A 511 19.58 -17.06 -0.80
CA LEU A 511 18.41 -16.54 -1.51
C LEU A 511 18.84 -15.89 -2.84
N SER A 512 19.84 -15.00 -2.80
CA SER A 512 20.36 -14.30 -4.00
C SER A 512 20.84 -15.28 -5.07
N GLN A 513 21.51 -16.36 -4.65
CA GLN A 513 21.94 -17.45 -5.56
C GLN A 513 20.74 -18.21 -6.14
N SER A 514 19.75 -18.55 -5.31
CA SER A 514 18.51 -19.21 -5.72
C SER A 514 17.79 -18.38 -6.79
N MET A 515 17.68 -17.07 -6.58
CA MET A 515 17.02 -16.13 -7.50
C MET A 515 17.82 -15.93 -8.79
N SER A 516 19.16 -15.87 -8.72
CA SER A 516 20.03 -15.63 -9.87
C SER A 516 20.18 -16.85 -10.80
N SER A 517 20.04 -18.07 -10.27
CA SER A 517 20.39 -19.33 -10.96
C SER A 517 19.58 -19.66 -12.24
N ARG A 518 18.62 -18.82 -12.65
CA ARG A 518 17.85 -18.98 -13.90
C ARG A 518 17.85 -17.77 -14.84
N GLY A 519 18.55 -16.68 -14.52
CA GLY A 519 18.68 -15.51 -15.40
C GLY A 519 19.46 -15.77 -16.71
N GLY A 520 20.02 -16.96 -16.90
CA GLY A 520 20.98 -17.28 -17.97
C GLY A 520 20.56 -18.39 -18.94
N LYS A 521 19.28 -18.56 -19.26
CA LYS A 521 18.87 -19.32 -20.45
C LYS A 521 17.84 -18.53 -21.25
N SER A 522 18.37 -17.58 -22.03
CA SER A 522 17.72 -16.98 -23.20
C SER A 522 17.43 -18.05 -24.26
#